data_AF-A0A263D5N0-F1
#
_entry.id   AF-A0A263D5N0-F1
#
_cell.length_a   1.000
_cell.length_b   1.000
_cell.length_c   1.000
_cell.angle_alpha   90.00
_cell.angle_beta   90.00
_cell.angle_gamma   90.00
#
_symmetry.space_group_name_H-M   'P 1'
#
loop_
_entity.id
_entity.type
_entity.pdbx_description
1 polymer ?
#
loop_
_entity_poly.entity_id
_entity_poly.type
_entity_poly.pdbx_seq_one_letter_code
_entity_poly.pdbx_strand_id
1 'polypeptide(L)'
;MTAPGGFEVDPLEVDEHARHVDHVQARLETALDAANQRLGSEDFGIVGRGLAQICNENMESVIGTLRAAVDAGHTHVDSVRKWAEAKRVDEESVQALLNQVKI
;
A
#
# COMPACT_ATOMS: atom_id res chain seq x y z
N MET A 1 4.63 27.80 -25.34
CA MET A 1 4.90 26.39 -25.00
C MET A 1 4.24 26.14 -23.66
N THR A 2 3.01 25.64 -23.67
CA THR A 2 2.23 25.27 -22.48
C THR A 2 2.72 23.92 -21.99
N ALA A 3 3.19 23.85 -20.73
CA ALA A 3 3.59 22.60 -20.10
C ALA A 3 2.39 21.63 -20.08
N PRO A 4 2.57 20.34 -20.44
CA PRO A 4 1.48 19.39 -20.50
C PRO A 4 1.05 18.98 -19.07
N GLY A 5 -0.21 19.29 -18.73
CA GLY A 5 -1.05 18.55 -17.79
C GLY A 5 -0.39 18.07 -16.49
N GLY A 6 -0.08 18.98 -15.59
CA GLY A 6 -0.04 18.61 -14.17
C GLY A 6 -1.47 18.40 -13.70
N PHE A 7 -1.81 17.22 -13.17
CA PHE A 7 -3.05 17.08 -12.43
C PHE A 7 -3.04 18.12 -11.30
N GLU A 8 -4.03 19.01 -11.30
CA GLU A 8 -4.28 19.98 -10.24
C GLU A 8 -4.94 19.21 -9.09
N VAL A 9 -4.14 18.45 -8.35
CA VAL A 9 -4.57 17.69 -7.18
C VAL A 9 -4.11 18.45 -5.94
N ASP A 10 -5.02 18.65 -5.01
CA ASP A 10 -4.72 19.31 -3.72
C ASP A 10 -3.69 18.46 -2.95
N PRO A 11 -2.52 18.99 -2.57
CA PRO A 11 -1.53 18.29 -1.75
C PRO A 11 -2.09 17.67 -0.47
N LEU A 12 -3.16 18.24 0.09
CA LEU A 12 -3.85 17.68 1.24
C LEU A 12 -4.59 16.39 0.87
N GLU A 13 -5.27 16.35 -0.28
CA GLU A 13 -5.94 15.17 -0.81
C GLU A 13 -4.94 14.04 -1.10
N VAL A 14 -3.74 14.40 -1.57
CA VAL A 14 -2.62 13.47 -1.75
C VAL A 14 -2.18 12.85 -0.44
N ASP A 15 -2.00 13.66 0.60
CA ASP A 15 -1.55 13.21 1.91
C ASP A 15 -2.61 12.35 2.60
N GLU A 16 -3.89 12.70 2.45
CA GLU A 16 -5.01 11.87 2.92
C GLU A 16 -5.07 10.52 2.17
N HIS A 17 -4.88 10.53 0.86
CA HIS A 17 -4.82 9.30 0.07
C HIS A 17 -3.63 8.44 0.50
N ALA A 18 -2.45 9.03 0.69
CA ALA A 18 -1.26 8.32 1.17
C ALA A 18 -1.53 7.61 2.50
N ARG A 19 -2.14 8.31 3.47
CA ARG A 19 -2.53 7.72 4.76
C ARG A 19 -3.57 6.61 4.62
N HIS A 20 -4.51 6.77 3.68
CA HIS A 20 -5.51 5.73 3.42
C HIS A 20 -4.85 4.46 2.87
N VAL A 21 -3.93 4.59 1.92
CA VAL A 21 -3.18 3.46 1.35
C VAL A 21 -2.31 2.80 2.43
N ASP A 22 -1.62 3.57 3.28
CA ASP A 22 -0.86 3.05 4.43
C ASP A 22 -1.73 2.18 5.35
N HIS A 23 -2.94 2.64 5.65
CA HIS A 23 -3.87 1.87 6.49
C HIS A 23 -4.34 0.58 5.82
N VAL A 24 -4.62 0.61 4.51
CA VAL A 24 -4.99 -0.59 3.75
C VAL A 24 -3.82 -1.59 3.74
N GLN A 25 -2.60 -1.10 3.54
CA GLN A 25 -1.40 -1.91 3.58
C GLN A 25 -1.21 -2.60 4.94
N ALA A 26 -1.31 -1.88 6.05
CA ALA A 26 -1.17 -2.46 7.39
C ALA A 26 -2.20 -3.59 7.65
N ARG A 27 -3.41 -3.46 7.08
CA ARG A 27 -4.43 -4.51 7.16
C ARG A 27 -4.08 -5.73 6.32
N LEU A 28 -3.48 -5.55 5.15
CA LEU A 28 -3.00 -6.65 4.31
C LEU A 28 -1.85 -7.41 4.98
N GLU A 29 -0.90 -6.70 5.60
CA GLU A 29 0.18 -7.29 6.38
C GLU A 29 -0.36 -8.09 7.57
N THR A 30 -1.33 -7.53 8.32
CA THR A 30 -2.00 -8.24 9.42
C THR A 30 -2.70 -9.52 8.93
N ALA A 31 -3.37 -9.46 7.78
CA ALA A 31 -4.04 -10.63 7.20
C ALA A 31 -3.04 -11.71 6.76
N LEU A 32 -1.91 -11.30 6.19
CA LEU A 32 -0.83 -12.21 5.80
C LEU A 32 -0.20 -12.88 7.03
N ASP A 33 0.06 -12.14 8.10
CA ASP A 33 0.58 -12.69 9.35
C ASP A 33 -0.39 -13.69 9.98
N ALA A 34 -1.68 -13.37 10.01
CA ALA A 34 -2.71 -14.31 10.47
C ALA A 34 -2.75 -15.59 9.60
N ALA A 35 -2.61 -15.44 8.28
CA ALA A 35 -2.57 -16.59 7.37
C ALA A 35 -1.30 -17.46 7.56
N ASN A 36 -0.16 -16.85 7.89
CA ASN A 36 1.09 -17.56 8.18
C ASN A 36 1.08 -18.25 9.57
N GLN A 37 0.33 -17.74 10.54
CA GLN A 37 0.20 -18.31 11.89
C GLN A 37 -0.84 -19.43 11.99
N ARG A 38 -1.48 -19.82 10.89
CA ARG A 38 -2.51 -20.85 10.91
C ARG A 38 -1.94 -22.21 11.30
N LEU A 39 -2.83 -23.06 11.80
CA LEU A 39 -2.56 -24.47 12.03
C LEU A 39 -2.14 -25.17 10.72
N GLY A 40 -1.05 -25.92 10.81
CA GLY A 40 -0.55 -26.77 9.74
C GLY A 40 -1.40 -28.03 9.59
N SER A 41 -1.19 -28.76 8.51
CA SER A 41 -1.94 -30.01 8.25
C SER A 41 -1.79 -31.06 9.36
N GLU A 42 -0.66 -31.00 10.06
CA GLU A 42 -0.22 -31.80 11.18
C GLU A 42 -1.07 -31.57 12.45
N ASP A 43 -1.64 -30.37 12.61
CA ASP A 43 -2.40 -29.98 13.80
C ASP A 43 -3.82 -30.54 13.81
N PHE A 44 -4.33 -30.98 12.66
CA PHE A 44 -5.66 -31.58 12.52
C PHE A 44 -5.71 -33.07 12.93
N GLY A 45 -4.56 -33.69 13.21
CA GLY A 45 -4.47 -35.12 13.53
C GLY A 45 -4.89 -36.05 12.38
N ILE A 46 -4.84 -37.37 12.62
CA ILE A 46 -5.10 -38.38 11.57
C ILE A 46 -6.53 -38.31 11.03
N VAL A 47 -7.52 -38.05 11.89
CA VAL A 47 -8.95 -37.98 11.53
C VAL A 47 -9.27 -36.71 10.74
N GLY A 48 -8.52 -35.61 10.96
CA GLY A 48 -8.73 -34.34 10.29
C GLY A 48 -7.94 -34.15 8.99
N ARG A 49 -7.16 -35.14 8.51
CA ARG A 49 -6.28 -35.01 7.32
C ARG A 49 -7.00 -34.55 6.05
N GLY A 50 -8.21 -35.06 5.79
CA GLY A 50 -8.98 -34.66 4.61
C GLY A 50 -9.41 -33.18 4.67
N LEU A 51 -9.84 -32.73 5.85
CA LEU A 51 -10.19 -31.33 6.09
C LEU A 51 -8.94 -30.43 6.00
N ALA A 52 -7.83 -30.89 6.58
CA ALA A 52 -6.55 -30.22 6.50
C ALA A 52 -6.11 -30.00 5.06
N GLN A 53 -6.21 -31.01 4.20
CA GLN A 53 -5.81 -30.90 2.80
C GLN A 53 -6.65 -29.86 2.04
N ILE A 54 -7.98 -29.90 2.18
CA ILE A 54 -8.89 -28.92 1.54
C ILE A 54 -8.62 -27.49 2.04
N CYS A 55 -8.38 -27.34 3.35
CA CYS A 55 -8.02 -26.04 3.92
C CYS A 55 -6.63 -25.59 3.45
N ASN A 56 -5.66 -26.49 3.34
CA ASN A 56 -4.28 -26.15 3.00
C ASN A 56 -4.14 -25.74 1.52
N GLU A 57 -4.78 -26.45 0.60
CA GLU A 57 -4.75 -26.17 -0.85
C GLU A 57 -5.30 -24.77 -1.17
N ASN A 58 -6.42 -24.40 -0.54
CA ASN A 58 -7.00 -23.06 -0.72
C ASN A 58 -6.15 -21.95 -0.06
N MET A 59 -5.51 -22.25 1.06
CA MET A 59 -4.76 -21.26 1.84
C MET A 59 -3.41 -20.90 1.22
N GLU A 60 -2.74 -21.81 0.51
CA GLU A 60 -1.51 -21.47 -0.22
C GLU A 60 -1.75 -20.42 -1.31
N SER A 61 -2.87 -20.56 -2.04
CA SER A 61 -3.30 -19.55 -3.01
C SER A 61 -3.61 -18.20 -2.34
N VAL A 62 -4.32 -18.22 -1.21
CA VAL A 62 -4.63 -17.00 -0.44
C VAL A 62 -3.36 -16.30 0.08
N ILE A 63 -2.40 -17.05 0.61
CA ILE A 63 -1.11 -16.50 1.07
C ILE A 63 -0.35 -15.89 -0.11
N GLY A 64 -0.33 -16.56 -1.27
CA GLY A 64 0.29 -16.03 -2.49
C GLY A 64 -0.34 -14.71 -2.94
N THR A 65 -1.67 -14.62 -2.95
CA THR A 65 -2.39 -13.38 -3.27
C THR A 65 -2.14 -12.27 -2.25
N LEU A 66 -2.13 -12.59 -0.96
CA LEU A 66 -1.86 -11.61 0.11
C LEU A 66 -0.43 -11.07 0.02
N ARG A 67 0.57 -11.91 -0.27
CA ARG A 67 1.95 -11.45 -0.49
C ARG A 67 2.05 -10.49 -1.67
N ALA A 68 1.46 -10.86 -2.81
CA ALA A 68 1.44 -9.99 -3.98
C ALA A 68 0.74 -8.65 -3.69
N ALA A 69 -0.35 -8.67 -2.91
CA ALA A 69 -1.06 -7.46 -2.49
C ALA A 69 -0.24 -6.57 -1.55
N VAL A 70 0.53 -7.16 -0.62
CA VAL A 70 1.45 -6.42 0.26
C VAL A 70 2.59 -5.79 -0.54
N ASP A 71 3.22 -6.55 -1.44
CA ASP A 71 4.34 -6.06 -2.28
C ASP A 71 3.90 -4.92 -3.20
N ALA A 72 2.72 -5.07 -3.82
CA ALA A 72 2.10 -4.02 -4.63
C ALA A 72 1.74 -2.80 -3.76
N GLY A 73 1.27 -3.04 -2.53
CA GLY A 73 1.01 -2.02 -1.51
C GLY A 73 2.25 -1.18 -1.19
N HIS A 74 3.40 -1.80 -0.90
CA HIS A 74 4.65 -1.08 -0.58
C HIS A 74 5.07 -0.21 -1.75
N THR A 75 5.04 -0.77 -2.96
CA THR A 75 5.40 -0.04 -4.17
C THR A 75 4.48 1.16 -4.40
N HIS A 76 3.18 1.00 -4.16
CA HIS A 76 2.20 2.08 -4.34
C HIS A 76 2.35 3.17 -3.28
N VAL A 77 2.46 2.82 -2.00
CA VAL A 77 2.72 3.77 -0.90
C VAL A 77 3.98 4.58 -1.17
N ASP A 78 5.08 3.92 -1.50
CA ASP A 78 6.36 4.60 -1.78
C ASP A 78 6.23 5.58 -2.96
N SER A 79 5.47 5.19 -3.99
CA SER A 79 5.24 6.04 -5.16
C SER A 79 4.38 7.25 -4.82
N VAL A 80 3.31 7.07 -4.02
CA VAL A 80 2.45 8.16 -3.57
C VAL A 80 3.23 9.12 -2.65
N ARG A 81 4.04 8.61 -1.72
CA ARG A 81 4.89 9.44 -0.84
C ARG A 81 5.90 10.26 -1.64
N LYS A 82 6.64 9.63 -2.57
CA LYS A 82 7.60 10.35 -3.44
C LYS A 82 6.92 11.42 -4.28
N TRP A 83 5.74 11.13 -4.80
CA TRP A 83 4.97 12.11 -5.57
C TRP A 83 4.49 13.27 -4.69
N ALA A 84 4.02 13.00 -3.47
CA ALA A 84 3.62 14.02 -2.49
C ALA A 84 4.80 14.93 -2.10
N GLU A 85 5.98 14.37 -1.84
CA GLU A 85 7.21 15.10 -1.56
C GLU A 85 7.60 16.00 -2.73
N ALA A 86 7.60 15.47 -3.97
CA ALA A 86 7.95 16.24 -5.16
C ALA A 86 6.99 17.43 -5.39
N LYS A 87 5.70 17.26 -5.11
CA LYS A 87 4.70 18.33 -5.23
C LYS A 87 4.86 19.42 -4.17
N ARG A 88 5.16 19.05 -2.92
CA ARG A 88 5.48 20.02 -1.86
C ARG A 88 6.67 20.91 -2.22
N VAL A 89 7.73 20.32 -2.76
CA VAL A 89 8.94 21.06 -3.17
C VAL A 89 8.63 22.06 -4.29
N ASP A 90 7.74 21.71 -5.22
CA ASP A 90 7.30 22.59 -6.30
C ASP A 90 6.54 23.81 -5.75
N GLU A 91 5.58 23.61 -4.85
CA GLU A 91 4.82 24.72 -4.23
C GLU A 91 5.70 25.62 -3.36
N GLU A 92 6.62 25.05 -2.56
CA GLU A 92 7.55 25.84 -1.73
C GLU A 92 8.46 26.71 -2.61
N SER A 93 8.94 26.16 -3.72
CA SER A 93 9.75 26.88 -4.70
C SER A 93 8.97 28.03 -5.35
N VAL A 94 7.69 27.80 -5.69
CA VAL A 94 6.79 28.83 -6.23
C VAL A 94 6.50 29.92 -5.19
N GLN A 95 6.24 29.57 -3.92
CA GLN A 95 6.05 30.56 -2.86
C GLN A 95 7.32 31.37 -2.58
N ALA A 96 8.50 30.75 -2.59
CA ALA A 96 9.76 31.44 -2.41
C ALA A 96 10.00 32.48 -3.53
N LEU A 97 9.70 32.11 -4.78
CA LEU A 97 9.75 33.04 -5.92
C LEU A 97 8.73 34.18 -5.80
N LEU A 98 7.49 33.88 -5.42
CA LEU A 98 6.45 34.90 -5.20
C LEU A 98 6.83 35.90 -4.09
N ASN A 99 7.47 35.41 -3.02
CA ASN A 99 7.96 36.27 -1.94
C ASN A 99 9.17 37.12 -2.35
N GLN A 100 9.99 36.66 -3.30
CA GLN A 100 11.07 37.47 -3.89
C GLN A 100 10.57 38.55 -4.87
N VAL A 101 9.42 38.32 -5.53
CA VAL A 101 8.86 39.24 -6.54
C VAL A 101 7.90 40.27 -5.93
N LYS A 102 7.49 40.12 -4.66
CA LYS A 102 6.75 41.16 -3.93
C LYS A 102 7.63 42.41 -3.70
N ILE A 103 7.49 43.37 -4.61
CA ILE A 103 7.73 44.81 -4.42
C ILE A 103 6.58 45.39 -3.59
#